data_AF-A0A2V6EW48-F1
#
_entry.id   AF-A0A2V6EW48-F1
#
_cell.length_a   1.000
_cell.length_b   1.000
_cell.length_c   1.000
_cell.angle_alpha   90.00
_cell.angle_beta   90.00
_cell.angle_gamma   90.00
#
_symmetry.space_group_name_H-M   'P 1'
#
loop_
_entity.id
_entity.type
_entity.pdbx_description
1 polymer ?
#
loop_
_entity_poly.entity_id
_entity_poly.type
_entity_poly.pdbx_seq_one_letter_code
_entity_poly.pdbx_strand_id
1 'polypeptide(L)'
;TAKLLQARLLTNDNSLCQVARLQQVGALNLNDLTRALRPIVLAGDEMELQLVKEGRDPHQAVGYLPDGTMIVINHARSLIGKTVKIVVSSTLQTAGGRLIFGELKAGADQISFVR
;
A
#
# COMPACT_ATOMS: atom_id res chain seq x y z
N THR A 1 32.38 21.53 -1.83
CA THR A 1 31.53 22.38 -0.96
C THR A 1 30.89 21.57 0.16
N ALA A 2 29.96 20.63 -0.04
CA ALA A 2 29.36 19.86 1.07
C ALA A 2 30.39 19.03 1.89
N LYS A 3 31.34 18.37 1.20
CA LYS A 3 32.44 17.63 1.84
C LYS A 3 33.36 18.51 2.70
N LEU A 4 33.58 19.75 2.27
CA LEU A 4 34.39 20.73 3.00
C LEU A 4 33.67 21.27 4.24
N LEU A 5 32.34 21.31 4.19
CA LEU A 5 31.46 21.78 5.26
C LEU A 5 31.05 20.65 6.23
N GLN A 6 31.52 19.41 6.04
CA GLN A 6 31.04 18.21 6.75
C GLN A 6 29.50 18.08 6.79
N ALA A 7 28.83 18.60 5.76
CA ALA A 7 27.38 18.63 5.68
C ALA A 7 26.84 17.38 4.97
N ARG A 8 25.58 17.04 5.27
CA ARG A 8 24.84 16.01 4.52
C ARG A 8 24.23 16.61 3.27
N LEU A 9 24.28 15.88 2.16
CA LEU A 9 23.66 16.27 0.92
C LEU A 9 22.17 15.86 0.92
N LEU A 10 21.27 16.81 0.72
CA LEU A 10 19.86 16.54 0.41
C LEU A 10 19.64 16.78 -1.08
N THR A 11 19.11 15.80 -1.79
CA THR A 11 18.85 15.92 -3.23
C THR A 11 17.70 15.01 -3.67
N ASN A 12 17.18 15.21 -4.87
CA ASN A 12 16.27 14.27 -5.55
C ASN A 12 16.98 13.49 -6.67
N ASP A 13 18.24 13.82 -6.98
CA ASP A 13 19.04 13.17 -8.02
C ASP A 13 19.71 11.89 -7.49
N ASN A 14 19.41 10.75 -8.12
CA ASN A 14 19.92 9.45 -7.69
C ASN A 14 21.38 9.21 -8.10
N SER A 15 21.80 9.73 -9.25
CA SER A 15 23.17 9.65 -9.73
C SER A 15 24.09 10.47 -8.82
N LEU A 16 23.65 11.65 -8.40
CA LEU A 16 24.39 12.48 -7.45
C LEU A 16 24.48 11.83 -6.07
N CYS A 17 23.42 11.12 -5.62
CA CYS A 17 23.48 10.32 -4.40
C CYS A 17 24.55 9.22 -4.47
N GLN A 18 24.71 8.53 -5.61
CA GLN A 18 25.77 7.53 -5.79
C GLN A 18 27.15 8.16 -5.74
N VAL A 19 27.37 9.27 -6.46
CA VAL A 19 28.65 9.99 -6.43
C VAL A 19 28.98 10.47 -5.02
N ALA A 20 28.01 11.00 -4.28
CA ALA A 20 28.21 11.45 -2.90
C ALA A 20 28.64 10.31 -1.97
N ARG A 21 28.05 9.11 -2.11
CA ARG A 21 28.46 7.93 -1.34
C ARG A 21 29.89 7.50 -1.63
N LEU A 22 30.30 7.48 -2.91
CA LEU A 22 31.69 7.21 -3.30
C LEU A 22 32.67 8.24 -2.70
N GLN A 23 32.22 9.49 -2.56
CA GLN A 23 32.98 10.57 -1.95
C GLN A 23 32.94 10.59 -0.42
N GLN A 24 32.32 9.57 0.22
CA GLN A 24 32.13 9.46 1.67
C GLN A 24 31.33 10.65 2.26
N VAL A 25 30.39 11.18 1.48
CA VAL A 25 29.45 12.21 1.91
C VAL A 25 28.08 11.57 2.12
N GLY A 26 27.51 11.73 3.31
CA GLY A 26 26.16 11.26 3.60
C GLY A 26 25.13 11.97 2.72
N ALA A 27 24.37 11.21 1.93
CA ALA A 27 23.33 11.73 1.04
C ALA A 27 21.95 11.19 1.43
N LEU A 28 20.96 12.08 1.47
CA LEU A 28 19.54 11.76 1.65
C LEU A 28 18.80 12.09 0.35
N ASN A 29 18.07 11.11 -0.19
CA ASN A 29 17.25 11.30 -1.37
C ASN A 29 15.80 11.60 -0.96
N LEU A 30 15.24 12.71 -1.43
CA LEU A 30 13.84 13.06 -1.20
C LEU A 30 12.87 11.99 -1.70
N ASN A 31 13.20 11.32 -2.81
CA ASN A 31 12.37 10.24 -3.35
C ASN A 31 12.31 9.02 -2.42
N ASP A 32 13.39 8.73 -1.68
CA ASP A 32 13.42 7.64 -0.71
C ASP A 32 12.54 7.97 0.50
N LEU A 33 12.57 9.22 0.95
CA LEU A 33 11.70 9.70 2.02
C LEU A 33 10.23 9.60 1.62
N THR A 34 9.86 10.06 0.43
CA THR A 34 8.49 9.96 -0.09
C THR A 34 8.00 8.51 -0.14
N ARG A 35 8.88 7.57 -0.53
CA ARG A 35 8.55 6.13 -0.52
C ARG A 35 8.36 5.59 0.90
N ALA A 36 9.23 5.99 1.83
CA ALA A 36 9.16 5.56 3.24
C ALA A 36 7.90 6.06 3.97
N LEU A 37 7.35 7.20 3.53
CA LEU A 37 6.13 7.78 4.08
C LEU A 37 4.83 7.19 3.50
N ARG A 38 4.91 6.33 2.48
CA ARG A 38 3.70 5.70 1.93
C ARG A 38 3.11 4.74 2.98
N PRO A 39 1.79 4.79 3.23
CA PRO A 39 1.13 3.83 4.11
C PRO A 39 1.48 2.41 3.68
N ILE A 40 2.05 1.63 4.59
CA ILE A 40 2.40 0.25 4.33
C ILE A 40 1.24 -0.60 4.83
N VAL A 41 0.45 -1.15 3.91
CA VAL A 41 -0.52 -2.20 4.22
C VAL A 41 0.22 -3.53 4.29
N LEU A 42 0.09 -4.22 5.41
CA LEU A 42 0.75 -5.49 5.72
C LEU A 42 -0.27 -6.61 5.95
N ALA A 43 0.18 -7.86 5.85
CA ALA A 43 -0.63 -9.00 6.24
C ALA A 43 -0.97 -8.94 7.74
N GLY A 44 -2.23 -9.18 8.07
CA GLY A 44 -2.79 -9.02 9.41
C GLY A 44 -3.45 -7.66 9.67
N ASP A 45 -3.22 -6.66 8.81
CA ASP A 45 -3.88 -5.37 8.97
C ASP A 45 -5.39 -5.50 8.74
N GLU A 46 -6.14 -4.77 9.56
CA GLU A 46 -7.59 -4.69 9.44
C GLU A 46 -8.00 -3.32 8.91
N MET A 47 -8.98 -3.30 8.01
CA MET A 47 -9.51 -2.05 7.48
C MET A 47 -10.94 -2.21 6.96
N GLU A 48 -11.61 -1.08 6.78
CA GLU A 48 -12.86 -1.02 6.02
C GLU A 48 -12.57 -0.78 4.55
N LEU A 49 -13.20 -1.58 3.69
CA LEU A 49 -13.00 -1.51 2.25
C LEU A 49 -14.35 -1.53 1.54
N GLN A 50 -14.57 -0.56 0.66
CA GLN A 50 -15.70 -0.59 -0.26
C GLN A 50 -15.40 -1.55 -1.41
N LEU A 51 -16.31 -2.51 -1.61
CA LEU A 51 -16.22 -3.47 -2.71
C LEU A 51 -16.90 -2.87 -3.94
N VAL A 52 -16.15 -2.72 -5.02
CA VAL A 52 -16.58 -1.94 -6.19
C VAL A 52 -16.93 -2.84 -7.37
N LYS A 53 -16.22 -3.96 -7.55
CA LYS A 53 -16.40 -4.83 -8.71
C LYS A 53 -16.06 -6.29 -8.42
N GLU A 54 -16.39 -7.16 -9.37
CA GLU A 54 -16.02 -8.59 -9.32
C GLU A 54 -14.50 -8.77 -9.50
N GLY A 55 -13.94 -9.77 -8.80
CA GLY A 55 -12.56 -10.19 -8.96
C GLY A 55 -12.34 -11.11 -10.14
N ARG A 56 -11.15 -11.71 -10.21
CA ARG A 56 -10.81 -12.65 -11.29
C ARG A 56 -11.60 -13.95 -11.16
N ASP A 57 -11.71 -14.46 -9.94
CA ASP A 57 -12.46 -15.68 -9.66
C ASP A 57 -13.90 -15.36 -9.26
N PRO A 58 -14.90 -16.23 -9.58
CA PRO A 58 -16.32 -15.94 -9.38
C PRO A 58 -16.79 -15.72 -7.94
N HIS A 59 -15.92 -15.92 -6.95
CA HIS A 59 -16.21 -15.71 -5.52
C HIS A 59 -15.53 -14.44 -4.97
N GLN A 60 -14.68 -13.78 -5.77
CA GLN A 60 -13.91 -12.63 -5.35
C GLN A 60 -14.64 -11.31 -5.60
N ALA A 61 -14.37 -10.33 -4.74
CA ALA A 61 -14.67 -8.93 -4.96
C ALA A 61 -13.38 -8.10 -4.91
N VAL A 62 -13.41 -6.92 -5.51
CA VAL A 62 -12.28 -6.00 -5.57
C VAL A 62 -12.67 -4.65 -5.01
N GLY A 63 -11.83 -4.15 -4.12
CA GLY A 63 -11.83 -2.76 -3.67
C GLY A 63 -10.52 -2.07 -4.00
N TYR A 64 -10.48 -0.78 -3.77
CA TYR A 64 -9.30 0.05 -4.04
C TYR A 64 -8.97 0.90 -2.82
N LEU A 65 -7.68 1.03 -2.53
CA LEU A 65 -7.18 2.06 -1.63
C LEU A 65 -7.28 3.45 -2.28
N PRO A 66 -7.23 4.54 -1.50
CA PRO A 66 -7.26 5.90 -2.05
C PRO A 66 -6.14 6.21 -3.04
N ASP A 67 -5.02 5.49 -2.97
CA ASP A 67 -3.89 5.62 -3.90
C ASP A 67 -4.03 4.78 -5.17
N GLY A 68 -5.16 4.07 -5.33
CA GLY A 68 -5.46 3.20 -6.46
C GLY A 68 -4.94 1.77 -6.33
N THR A 69 -4.30 1.41 -5.22
CA THR A 69 -3.86 0.02 -4.99
C THR A 69 -5.05 -0.92 -4.93
N MET A 70 -5.00 -1.99 -5.73
CA MET A 70 -6.08 -2.96 -5.83
C MET A 70 -6.02 -3.98 -4.68
N ILE A 71 -7.14 -4.15 -3.98
CA ILE A 71 -7.31 -5.17 -2.95
C ILE A 71 -8.36 -6.18 -3.41
N VAL A 72 -7.98 -7.46 -3.47
CA VAL A 72 -8.85 -8.58 -3.84
C VAL A 72 -9.29 -9.29 -2.56
N ILE A 73 -10.60 -9.36 -2.34
CA ILE A 73 -11.22 -10.02 -1.18
C ILE A 73 -11.90 -11.30 -1.62
N ASN A 74 -11.54 -12.40 -0.97
CA ASN A 74 -12.10 -13.71 -1.22
C ASN A 74 -13.48 -13.87 -0.57
N HIS A 75 -14.34 -14.73 -1.13
CA HIS A 75 -15.72 -14.99 -0.69
C HIS A 75 -16.61 -13.75 -0.49
N ALA A 76 -16.32 -12.63 -1.17
CA ALA A 76 -16.97 -11.35 -0.92
C ALA A 76 -17.82 -10.83 -2.09
N ARG A 77 -18.00 -11.62 -3.15
CA ARG A 77 -18.79 -11.22 -4.34
C ARG A 77 -20.21 -10.75 -4.00
N SER A 78 -20.89 -11.40 -3.06
CA SER A 78 -22.25 -11.04 -2.65
C SER A 78 -22.34 -9.69 -1.92
N LEU A 79 -21.19 -9.12 -1.53
CA LEU A 79 -21.08 -7.88 -0.77
C LEU A 79 -20.60 -6.71 -1.64
N ILE A 80 -20.52 -6.87 -2.97
CA ILE A 80 -20.21 -5.79 -3.90
C ILE A 80 -21.22 -4.65 -3.74
N GLY A 81 -20.73 -3.41 -3.73
CA GLY A 81 -21.48 -2.19 -3.43
C GLY A 81 -21.48 -1.80 -1.95
N LYS A 82 -21.05 -2.69 -1.05
CA LYS A 82 -20.99 -2.43 0.40
C LYS A 82 -19.56 -2.12 0.87
N THR A 83 -19.47 -1.42 1.99
CA THR A 83 -18.24 -1.29 2.77
C THR A 83 -18.19 -2.37 3.81
N VAL A 84 -17.11 -3.16 3.84
CA VAL A 84 -16.95 -4.31 4.72
C VAL A 84 -15.63 -4.24 5.47
N LYS A 85 -15.58 -4.84 6.66
CA LYS A 85 -14.34 -5.02 7.42
C LYS A 85 -13.58 -6.23 6.88
N ILE A 86 -12.33 -6.02 6.52
CA ILE A 86 -11.45 -7.05 5.96
C ILE A 86 -10.18 -7.18 6.79
N VAL A 87 -9.57 -8.34 6.68
CA VAL A 87 -8.20 -8.61 7.16
C VAL A 87 -7.35 -8.88 5.94
N VAL A 88 -6.21 -8.21 5.84
CA VAL A 88 -5.24 -8.43 4.77
C VAL A 88 -4.57 -9.79 5.00
N SER A 89 -4.67 -10.69 4.03
CA SER A 89 -4.09 -12.03 4.11
C SER A 89 -2.68 -12.06 3.54
N SER A 90 -2.43 -11.38 2.43
CA SER A 90 -1.10 -11.32 1.81
C SER A 90 -0.94 -10.12 0.88
N THR A 91 0.31 -9.79 0.57
CA THR A 91 0.65 -8.75 -0.42
C THR A 91 1.60 -9.34 -1.47
N LEU A 92 1.32 -9.11 -2.74
CA LEU A 92 2.14 -9.55 -3.87
C LEU A 92 2.66 -8.35 -4.64
N GLN A 93 3.98 -8.23 -4.78
CA GLN A 93 4.59 -7.22 -5.64
C GLN A 93 4.72 -7.77 -7.07
N THR A 94 4.20 -7.05 -8.05
CA THR A 94 4.31 -7.37 -9.48
C THR A 94 4.97 -6.22 -10.23
N ALA A 95 5.34 -6.45 -11.49
CA ALA A 95 5.86 -5.40 -12.37
C ALA A 95 4.86 -4.24 -12.58
N GLY A 96 3.55 -4.51 -12.48
CA GLY A 96 2.49 -3.51 -12.61
C GLY A 96 2.10 -2.80 -11.32
N GLY A 97 2.74 -3.12 -10.19
CA GLY A 97 2.43 -2.56 -8.88
C GLY A 97 2.17 -3.61 -7.81
N ARG A 98 1.56 -3.20 -6.70
CA ARG A 98 1.26 -4.06 -5.56
C ARG A 98 -0.17 -4.58 -5.66
N LEU A 99 -0.34 -5.90 -5.60
CA LEU A 99 -1.62 -6.55 -5.33
C LEU A 99 -1.72 -6.83 -3.84
N ILE A 100 -2.88 -6.59 -3.26
CA ILE A 100 -3.17 -6.96 -1.88
C ILE A 100 -4.33 -7.95 -1.90
N PHE A 101 -4.23 -8.99 -1.10
CA PHE A 101 -5.28 -9.97 -0.90
C PHE A 101 -5.79 -9.91 0.53
N GLY A 102 -7.08 -10.14 0.71
CA GLY A 102 -7.71 -10.15 2.02
C GLY A 102 -8.88 -11.10 2.11
N GLU A 103 -9.35 -11.29 3.33
CA GLU A 103 -10.52 -12.08 3.69
C GLU A 103 -11.47 -11.19 4.48
N LEU A 104 -12.76 -11.54 4.49
CA LEU A 104 -13.72 -10.87 5.35
C LEU A 104 -13.35 -11.11 6.81
N LYS A 105 -13.40 -10.07 7.64
CA LYS A 105 -13.19 -10.23 9.08
C LYS A 105 -14.37 -11.00 9.67
N ALA A 106 -14.08 -12.12 10.34
CA ALA A 106 -15.09 -12.92 11.02
C ALA A 106 -15.84 -12.04 12.05
N GLY A 107 -17.14 -11.84 11.82
CA GLY A 107 -17.99 -10.94 12.61
C GLY A 107 -18.62 -9.77 11.82
N ALA A 108 -18.33 -9.63 10.52
CA ALA A 108 -18.90 -8.57 9.68
C ALA A 108 -20.41 -8.73 9.33
N ASP A 109 -21.12 -9.66 9.98
CA ASP A 109 -22.56 -9.91 9.75
C ASP A 109 -23.48 -9.20 10.76
N GLN A 110 -22.97 -8.22 11.51
CA GLN A 110 -23.80 -7.38 12.37
C GLN A 110 -23.36 -5.91 12.26
N ILE A 111 -24.36 -5.02 12.13
CA ILE A 111 -24.30 -3.55 12.05
C ILE A 111 -24.15 -3.07 10.59
N SER A 112 -25.20 -2.65 9.88
CA SER A 112 -26.15 -1.58 10.26
C SER A 112 -27.54 -1.74 9.61
N PHE A 113 -28.51 -2.20 10.40
CA PHE A 113 -29.89 -1.70 10.32
C PHE A 113 -30.07 -0.77 11.53
N VAL A 114 -29.88 0.53 11.34
CA VAL A 114 -30.43 1.53 12.26
C VAL A 114 -31.07 2.63 11.41
N ARG A 115 -32.40 2.52 11.34
CA ARG A 115 -33.42 3.49 10.91
C ARG A 115 -33.54 3.79 9.42
#